data_AF-A0A7V9ULV3-F1
#
_entry.id   AF-A0A7V9ULV3-F1
#
_cell.length_a   1.000
_cell.length_b   1.000
_cell.length_c   1.000
_cell.angle_alpha   90.00
_cell.angle_beta   90.00
_cell.angle_gamma   90.00
#
_symmetry.space_group_name_H-M   'P 1'
#
loop_
_entity.id
_entity.type
_entity.pdbx_description
1 polymer ?
#
loop_
_entity_poly.entity_id
_entity_poly.type
_entity_poly.pdbx_seq_one_letter_code
_entity_poly.pdbx_strand_id
1 'polypeptide(L)'
;MPTSFMESYKEKHQHPLNKLCHSIGIPMIVVSLPLFFFNWKWALTLFVVGWIFQFVGHAIEGNQPAFFKNPMYLLVGPAWIVRRIGVALGLSKSSVQRRNEDEDSRPLKLTVDARPK
;
A
#
# COMPACT_ATOMS: atom_id res chain seq x y z
N MET A 1 -27.56 -30.66 -1.26
CA MET A 1 -26.39 -30.65 -2.17
C MET A 1 -26.30 -29.24 -2.74
N PRO A 2 -25.20 -28.48 -2.56
CA PRO A 2 -25.07 -27.15 -3.16
C PRO A 2 -25.24 -27.26 -4.69
N THR A 3 -26.03 -26.36 -5.28
CA THR A 3 -26.59 -26.55 -6.63
C THR A 3 -25.80 -25.82 -7.72
N SER A 4 -24.75 -25.07 -7.36
CA SER A 4 -23.84 -24.46 -8.33
C SER A 4 -22.39 -24.44 -7.84
N PHE A 5 -21.45 -24.60 -8.78
CA PHE A 5 -20.00 -24.54 -8.55
C PHE A 5 -19.57 -23.21 -7.86
N MET A 6 -20.32 -22.13 -8.11
CA MET A 6 -20.15 -20.82 -7.47
C MET A 6 -20.58 -20.77 -6.00
N GLU A 7 -21.50 -21.64 -5.57
CA GLU A 7 -21.93 -21.77 -4.16
C GLU A 7 -20.81 -22.41 -3.32
N SER A 8 -20.21 -23.50 -3.80
CA SER A 8 -19.06 -24.15 -3.16
C SER A 8 -17.76 -23.34 -3.21
N TYR A 9 -17.65 -22.38 -4.13
CA TYR A 9 -16.52 -21.47 -4.25
C TYR A 9 -16.61 -20.28 -3.27
N LYS A 10 -17.79 -19.67 -3.15
CA LYS A 10 -18.06 -18.57 -2.18
C LYS A 10 -17.94 -19.02 -0.72
N GLU A 11 -18.20 -20.28 -0.44
CA GLU A 11 -18.13 -20.85 0.91
C GLU A 11 -16.69 -21.08 1.40
N LYS A 12 -15.70 -21.20 0.50
CA LYS A 12 -14.32 -21.58 0.85
C LYS A 12 -13.30 -20.44 0.89
N HIS A 13 -13.62 -19.25 0.39
CA HIS A 13 -12.58 -18.28 0.00
C HIS A 13 -12.77 -16.85 0.54
N GLN A 14 -13.15 -16.68 1.81
CA GLN A 14 -13.11 -15.38 2.53
C GLN A 14 -13.06 -15.61 4.05
N HIS A 15 -12.12 -16.41 4.56
CA HIS A 15 -12.17 -16.82 5.97
C HIS A 15 -12.11 -15.57 6.89
N PRO A 16 -13.15 -15.32 7.72
CA PRO A 16 -13.24 -14.08 8.49
C PRO A 16 -12.06 -13.92 9.45
N LEU A 17 -11.46 -15.03 9.89
CA LEU A 17 -10.26 -15.01 10.72
C LEU A 17 -9.02 -14.47 10.00
N ASN A 18 -8.85 -14.73 8.70
CA ASN A 18 -7.71 -14.16 7.97
C ASN A 18 -7.85 -12.64 7.84
N LYS A 19 -9.07 -12.17 7.54
CA LYS A 19 -9.38 -10.74 7.52
C LYS A 19 -9.17 -10.09 8.88
N LEU A 20 -9.62 -10.73 9.97
CA LEU A 20 -9.44 -10.20 11.32
C LEU A 20 -7.96 -10.11 11.71
N CYS A 21 -7.21 -11.18 11.44
CA CYS A 21 -5.77 -11.20 11.68
C CYS A 21 -5.03 -10.11 10.88
N HIS A 22 -5.45 -9.84 9.64
CA HIS A 22 -4.91 -8.73 8.84
C HIS A 22 -5.30 -7.36 9.38
N SER A 23 -6.57 -7.18 9.77
CA SER A 23 -7.08 -5.92 10.33
C SER A 23 -6.39 -5.54 11.64
N ILE A 24 -5.84 -6.50 12.38
CA ILE A 24 -5.06 -6.26 13.60
C ILE A 24 -3.56 -6.16 13.26
N GLY A 25 -3.03 -7.09 12.46
CA GLY A 25 -1.60 -7.19 12.16
C GLY A 25 -1.07 -5.99 11.36
N ILE A 26 -1.83 -5.46 10.39
CA ILE A 26 -1.39 -4.31 9.58
C ILE A 26 -1.23 -3.05 10.45
N PRO A 27 -2.22 -2.61 11.25
CA PRO A 27 -2.03 -1.49 12.16
C PRO A 27 -0.85 -1.66 13.12
N MET A 28 -0.64 -2.87 13.67
CA MET A 28 0.50 -3.14 14.55
C MET A 28 1.84 -2.90 13.85
N ILE A 29 2.00 -3.41 12.62
CA ILE A 29 3.20 -3.17 11.82
C ILE A 29 3.34 -1.68 11.51
N VAL A 30 2.28 -1.01 11.07
CA VAL A 30 2.32 0.43 10.74
C VAL A 30 2.68 1.29 11.95
N VAL A 31 2.16 1.00 13.14
CA VAL A 31 2.48 1.70 14.40
C VAL A 31 3.90 1.41 14.87
N SER A 32 4.42 0.20 14.61
CA SER A 32 5.79 -0.15 15.00
C SER A 32 6.85 0.70 14.30
N LEU A 33 6.60 1.14 13.06
CA LEU A 33 7.55 1.90 12.25
C LEU A 33 7.92 3.28 12.86
N PRO A 34 6.96 4.17 13.19
CA PRO A 34 7.29 5.40 13.89
C PRO A 34 7.78 5.14 15.31
N LEU A 35 7.24 4.12 16.00
CA LEU A 35 7.63 3.79 17.37
C LEU A 35 9.10 3.37 17.48
N PHE A 36 9.69 2.85 16.41
CA PHE A 36 11.10 2.46 16.34
C PHE A 36 12.05 3.60 16.75
N PHE A 37 11.71 4.84 16.40
CA PHE A 37 12.51 6.02 16.72
C PHE A 37 12.38 6.49 18.17
N PHE A 38 11.35 6.04 18.89
CA PHE A 38 11.10 6.40 20.29
C PHE A 38 11.49 5.27 21.25
N ASN A 39 11.15 4.03 20.91
CA ASN A 39 11.45 2.85 21.71
C ASN A 39 11.53 1.60 20.84
N TRP A 40 12.75 1.27 20.40
CA TRP A 40 13.03 0.18 19.48
C TRP A 40 12.61 -1.21 20.00
N LYS A 41 12.60 -1.44 21.33
CA LYS A 41 12.16 -2.71 21.92
C LYS A 41 10.68 -2.95 21.69
N TRP A 42 9.84 -1.94 21.98
CA TRP A 42 8.40 -2.02 21.75
C TRP A 42 8.06 -2.06 20.26
N ALA A 43 8.80 -1.32 19.43
CA ALA A 43 8.66 -1.39 17.99
C ALA A 43 8.94 -2.80 17.45
N LEU A 44 10.05 -3.41 17.85
CA LEU A 44 10.40 -4.77 17.43
C LEU A 44 9.33 -5.77 17.89
N THR A 45 8.85 -5.67 19.12
CA THR A 45 7.77 -6.54 19.63
C THR A 45 6.49 -6.41 18.80
N LEU A 46 6.00 -5.17 18.56
CA LEU A 46 4.80 -4.95 17.76
C LEU A 46 4.96 -5.40 16.30
N PHE A 47 6.15 -5.21 15.73
CA PHE A 47 6.47 -5.65 14.38
C PHE A 47 6.40 -7.18 14.27
N VAL A 48 7.09 -7.90 15.15
CA VAL A 48 7.10 -9.37 15.16
C VAL A 48 5.71 -9.94 15.42
N VAL A 49 5.00 -9.40 16.42
CA VAL A 49 3.63 -9.86 16.73
C VAL A 49 2.66 -9.57 15.59
N GLY A 50 2.76 -8.39 14.95
CA GLY A 50 1.94 -8.04 13.80
C GLY A 50 2.14 -9.00 12.61
N TRP A 51 3.40 -9.41 12.35
CA TRP A 51 3.71 -10.44 11.36
C TRP A 51 3.15 -11.81 11.74
N ILE A 52 3.27 -12.24 13.00
CA ILE A 52 2.70 -13.50 13.50
C ILE A 52 1.20 -13.53 13.25
N PHE A 53 0.46 -12.46 13.56
CA PHE A 53 -0.97 -12.38 13.27
C PHE A 53 -1.27 -12.59 11.78
N GLN A 54 -0.56 -11.90 10.88
CA GLN A 54 -0.75 -12.07 9.44
C GLN A 54 -0.46 -13.49 8.96
N PHE A 55 0.62 -14.11 9.43
CA PHE A 55 0.95 -15.49 9.10
C PHE A 55 -0.07 -16.50 9.63
N VAL A 56 -0.58 -16.29 10.85
CA VAL A 56 -1.64 -17.14 11.43
C VAL A 56 -2.91 -17.05 10.60
N GLY A 57 -3.34 -15.84 10.21
CA GLY A 57 -4.50 -15.66 9.32
C GLY A 57 -4.33 -16.40 7.99
N HIS A 58 -3.15 -16.32 7.39
CA HIS A 58 -2.80 -17.02 6.16
C HIS A 58 -2.72 -18.54 6.32
N ALA A 59 -2.17 -19.03 7.43
CA ALA A 59 -2.08 -20.45 7.74
C ALA A 59 -3.46 -21.08 7.92
N ILE A 60 -4.41 -20.36 8.52
CA ILE A 60 -5.81 -20.79 8.68
C ILE A 60 -6.51 -20.90 7.32
N GLU A 61 -6.26 -19.96 6.39
CA GLU A 61 -6.87 -19.97 5.06
C GLU A 61 -6.11 -20.85 4.05
N GLY A 62 -4.93 -21.37 4.41
CA GLY A 62 -4.07 -22.18 3.53
C GLY A 62 -3.45 -21.40 2.37
N ASN A 63 -3.61 -20.07 2.34
CA ASN A 63 -3.11 -19.20 1.29
C ASN A 63 -1.78 -18.57 1.69
N GLN A 64 -0.82 -18.53 0.77
CA GLN A 64 0.47 -17.89 1.04
C GLN A 64 0.35 -16.37 1.06
N PRO A 65 1.05 -15.69 2.00
CA PRO A 65 1.20 -14.24 1.98
C PRO A 65 1.69 -13.73 0.62
N ALA A 66 1.11 -12.62 0.13
CA ALA A 66 1.50 -12.02 -1.15
C ALA A 66 3.00 -11.65 -1.21
N PHE A 67 3.62 -11.42 -0.06
CA PHE A 67 5.06 -11.23 0.09
C PHE A 67 5.89 -12.37 -0.54
N PHE A 68 5.50 -13.63 -0.36
CA PHE A 68 6.25 -14.77 -0.91
C PHE A 68 6.17 -14.85 -2.43
N LYS A 69 5.13 -14.26 -3.04
CA LYS A 69 5.00 -14.23 -4.50
C LYS A 69 5.97 -13.24 -5.13
N ASN A 70 6.24 -12.12 -4.46
CA ASN A 70 7.22 -11.15 -4.92
C ASN A 70 7.75 -10.29 -3.75
N PRO A 71 9.04 -10.42 -3.38
CA PRO A 71 9.67 -9.59 -2.36
C PRO A 71 9.58 -8.09 -2.63
N MET A 72 9.40 -7.68 -3.90
CA MET A 72 9.21 -6.29 -4.30
C MET A 72 8.01 -5.62 -3.61
N TYR A 73 7.00 -6.39 -3.19
CA TYR A 73 5.86 -5.86 -2.43
C TYR A 73 6.26 -5.30 -1.05
N LEU A 74 7.37 -5.76 -0.45
CA LEU A 74 7.91 -5.14 0.76
C LEU A 74 8.45 -3.74 0.50
N LEU A 75 8.94 -3.45 -0.70
CA LEU A 75 9.62 -2.19 -1.03
C LEU A 75 8.64 -1.06 -1.38
N VAL A 76 7.40 -1.39 -1.75
CA VAL A 76 6.35 -0.40 -2.05
C VAL A 76 6.05 0.50 -0.84
N GLY A 77 6.01 -0.08 0.37
CA GLY A 77 5.79 0.66 1.61
C GLY A 77 6.91 1.66 1.91
N PRO A 78 8.18 1.23 2.05
CA PRO A 78 9.33 2.10 2.21
C PRO A 78 9.45 3.17 1.11
N ALA A 79 9.23 2.81 -0.16
CA ALA A 79 9.29 3.75 -1.27
C ALA A 79 8.24 4.87 -1.14
N TRP A 80 7.04 4.57 -0.64
CA TRP A 80 6.01 5.58 -0.38
C TRP A 80 6.43 6.57 0.73
N ILE A 81 7.02 6.08 1.82
CA ILE A 81 7.54 6.93 2.91
C ILE A 81 8.68 7.82 2.41
N VAL A 82 9.67 7.25 1.71
CA VAL A 82 10.82 8.00 1.18
C VAL A 82 10.35 9.09 0.23
N ARG A 83 9.41 8.79 -0.66
CA ARG A 83 8.81 9.80 -1.55
C ARG A 83 8.12 10.91 -0.76
N ARG A 84 7.40 10.58 0.31
CA ARG A 84 6.68 11.56 1.13
C ARG A 84 7.62 12.48 1.90
N ILE A 85 8.72 11.93 2.44
CA ILE A 85 9.79 12.73 3.06
C ILE A 85 10.49 13.60 2.00
N GLY A 86 10.81 13.04 0.83
CA GLY A 86 11.42 13.79 -0.27
C GLY A 86 10.56 14.98 -0.75
N VAL A 87 9.24 14.81 -0.81
CA VAL A 87 8.31 15.92 -1.11
C VAL A 87 8.25 16.93 0.04
N ALA A 88 8.17 16.48 1.29
CA ALA A 88 8.13 17.36 2.46
C ALA A 88 9.42 18.20 2.64
N LEU A 89 10.56 17.64 2.26
CA LEU A 89 11.87 18.31 2.27
C LEU A 89 12.15 19.12 0.99
N GLY A 90 11.21 19.21 0.04
CA GLY A 90 11.38 19.94 -1.21
C GLY A 90 12.32 19.30 -2.23
N LEU A 91 12.82 18.08 -1.96
CA LEU A 91 13.71 17.31 -2.84
C LEU A 91 12.98 16.64 -4.01
N SER A 92 11.64 16.64 -4.01
CA SER A 92 10.83 16.09 -5.10
C SER A 92 9.62 16.95 -5.38
N LYS A 93 9.57 17.57 -6.56
CA LYS A 93 8.31 18.12 -7.09
C LYS A 93 7.37 16.98 -7.46
N SER A 94 6.11 17.11 -7.07
CA SER A 94 5.07 16.19 -7.52
C SER A 94 4.98 16.22 -9.05
N SER A 95 4.64 15.08 -9.65
CA SER A 95 4.46 14.98 -11.10
C SER A 95 3.40 15.95 -11.65
N VAL A 96 2.47 16.37 -10.79
CA VAL A 96 1.48 17.42 -11.07
C VAL A 96 2.10 18.82 -11.05
N GLN A 97 2.97 19.12 -10.07
CA GLN A 97 3.67 20.41 -9.99
C GLN A 97 4.59 20.63 -11.21
N ARG A 98 5.35 19.61 -11.62
CA ARG A 98 6.18 19.68 -12.83
C ARG A 98 5.36 19.95 -14.08
N ARG A 99 4.23 19.25 -14.24
CA ARG A 99 3.33 19.45 -15.39
C ARG A 99 2.80 20.89 -15.47
N ASN A 100 2.41 21.47 -14.33
CA ASN A 100 1.89 22.85 -14.29
C ASN A 100 2.98 23.88 -14.62
N GLU A 101 4.21 23.65 -14.19
CA GLU A 101 5.36 24.51 -14.54
C GLU A 101 5.74 24.37 -16.02
N ASP A 102 5.66 23.17 -16.57
CA ASP A 102 5.85 22.93 -18.02
C ASP A 102 4.72 23.57 -18.85
N GLU A 103 3.51 23.70 -18.31
CA GLU A 103 2.35 24.33 -18.96
C GLU A 103 2.42 25.86 -18.90
N ASP A 104 2.85 26.44 -17.77
CA ASP A 104 3.10 27.88 -17.59
C ASP A 104 4.31 28.37 -18.41
N SER A 105 5.34 27.51 -18.55
CA SER A 105 6.54 27.79 -19.35
C SER A 105 6.34 27.60 -20.86
N ARG A 106 5.20 27.05 -21.31
CA ARG A 106 4.92 26.97 -22.75
C ARG A 106 4.75 28.39 -23.28
N PRO A 107 5.49 28.78 -24.34
CA PRO A 107 5.22 30.05 -24.99
C PRO A 107 3.76 30.04 -25.46
N LEU A 108 3.03 31.10 -25.12
CA LEU A 108 1.67 31.43 -25.57
C LEU A 108 1.62 31.48 -27.11
N LYS A 109 1.68 30.31 -27.75
CA LYS A 109 1.63 30.12 -29.19
C LYS A 109 0.95 28.78 -29.47
N LEU A 110 -0.39 28.76 -29.33
CA LEU A 110 -1.31 27.96 -30.16
C LEU A 110 -2.78 28.14 -29.68
N THR A 111 -3.27 29.37 -29.58
CA THR A 111 -4.72 29.64 -29.38
C THR A 111 -5.17 30.91 -30.10
N VAL A 112 -4.55 31.19 -31.24
CA VAL A 112 -5.10 32.13 -32.22
C VAL A 112 -5.09 31.39 -33.54
N ASP A 113 -6.27 31.29 -34.16
CA ASP A 113 -6.60 30.59 -35.40
C ASP A 113 -6.98 29.10 -35.20
N ALA A 114 -8.20 28.61 -35.45
CA ALA A 114 -9.21 29.05 -36.41
C ALA A 114 -10.62 28.76 -35.87
N ARG A 115 -11.50 29.78 -35.86
CA ARG A 115 -12.95 29.59 -35.86
C ARG A 115 -13.44 29.92 -37.28
N PRO A 116 -13.82 28.93 -38.11
CA PRO A 116 -14.53 29.25 -39.35
C PRO A 116 -15.99 29.63 -39.05
N LYS A 117 -16.49 30.60 -39.82
CA LYS A 117 -17.87 31.06 -39.90
C LYS A 117 -18.80 29.98 -40.46
#